data_AF-A0A1J5TUN8-F1
#
_entry.id   AF-A0A1J5TUN8-F1
#
_cell.length_a   1.000
_cell.length_b   1.000
_cell.length_c   1.000
_cell.angle_alpha   90.00
_cell.angle_beta   90.00
_cell.angle_gamma   90.00
#
_symmetry.space_group_name_H-M   'P 1'
#
loop_
_entity.id
_entity.type
_entity.pdbx_description
1 polymer ?
#
loop_
_entity_poly.entity_id
_entity_poly.type
_entity_poly.pdbx_seq_one_letter_code
_entity_poly.pdbx_strand_id
1 'polypeptide(L)'
;MTTTNHKTREEAQDALRFLQGFMPQAQIAAIAAGMHGEEQQHFFNKVVEIERLIRTMPKTYEQDGAGEEAIAHLHYFLNGFDWFITERDIEREQLQAFGLACLGEEEMGYINIVELIRNGAELDLYFEPRSLRKIFAERG
;
A
#
# COMPACT_ATOMS: atom_id res chain seq x y z
N MET A 1 -4.66 -4.54 29.53
CA MET A 1 -5.36 -3.37 28.94
C MET A 1 -4.47 -2.83 27.83
N THR A 2 -4.72 -3.20 26.59
CA THR A 2 -4.06 -2.58 25.44
C THR A 2 -4.69 -1.20 25.25
N THR A 3 -3.99 -0.16 25.62
CA THR A 3 -4.36 1.21 25.26
C THR A 3 -4.24 1.32 23.74
N THR A 4 -5.36 1.34 23.02
CA THR A 4 -5.35 1.71 21.60
C THR A 4 -4.85 3.14 21.53
N ASN A 5 -3.63 3.33 21.03
CA ASN A 5 -3.03 4.64 20.88
C ASN A 5 -3.72 5.38 19.72
N HIS A 6 -4.77 6.12 20.04
CA HIS A 6 -5.54 6.90 19.08
C HIS A 6 -4.67 7.95 18.41
N LYS A 7 -4.68 7.98 17.08
CA LYS A 7 -3.99 8.97 16.29
C LYS A 7 -4.72 10.29 16.27
N THR A 8 -3.97 11.37 16.42
CA THR A 8 -4.48 12.73 16.37
C THR A 8 -4.86 13.10 14.93
N ARG A 9 -5.73 14.10 14.81
CA ARG A 9 -6.10 14.65 13.50
C ARG A 9 -4.89 15.21 12.74
N GLU A 10 -3.94 15.81 13.44
CA GLU A 10 -2.72 16.36 12.86
C GLU A 10 -1.84 15.26 12.27
N GLU A 11 -1.54 14.20 13.04
CA GLU A 11 -0.83 13.02 12.52
C GLU A 11 -1.53 12.42 11.29
N ALA A 12 -2.86 12.31 11.33
CA ALA A 12 -3.63 11.77 10.22
C ALA A 12 -3.63 12.66 8.97
N GLN A 13 -3.65 13.98 9.14
CA GLN A 13 -3.56 14.92 8.03
C GLN A 13 -2.18 14.89 7.38
N ASP A 14 -1.12 14.72 8.17
CA ASP A 14 0.25 14.60 7.69
C ASP A 14 0.44 13.30 6.90
N ALA A 15 -0.04 12.19 7.46
CA ALA A 15 -0.07 10.90 6.79
C ALA A 15 -0.86 10.96 5.48
N LEU A 16 -2.05 11.59 5.46
CA LEU A 16 -2.85 11.71 4.25
C LEU A 16 -2.11 12.50 3.15
N ARG A 17 -1.38 13.56 3.50
CA ARG A 17 -0.54 14.31 2.53
C ARG A 17 0.57 13.44 1.95
N PHE A 18 1.20 12.59 2.76
CA PHE A 18 2.16 11.61 2.27
C PHE A 18 1.51 10.60 1.31
N LEU A 19 0.32 10.09 1.65
CA LEU A 19 -0.39 9.08 0.86
C LEU A 19 -0.93 9.61 -0.49
N GLN A 20 -0.97 10.92 -0.72
CA GLN A 20 -1.28 11.49 -2.05
C GLN A 20 -0.33 11.01 -3.15
N GLY A 21 0.89 10.59 -2.79
CA GLY A 21 1.84 9.99 -3.73
C GLY A 21 1.63 8.49 -3.97
N PHE A 22 0.64 7.86 -3.32
CA PHE A 22 0.41 6.42 -3.32
C PHE A 22 -1.04 6.02 -3.62
N MET A 23 -1.97 6.97 -3.75
CA MET A 23 -3.38 6.69 -3.96
C MET A 23 -3.99 7.64 -5.00
N PRO A 24 -4.98 7.18 -5.79
CA PRO A 24 -5.73 8.04 -6.68
C PRO A 24 -6.51 9.11 -5.89
N GLN A 25 -6.71 10.27 -6.50
CA GLN A 25 -7.38 11.39 -5.82
C GLN A 25 -8.80 11.05 -5.34
N ALA A 26 -9.51 10.18 -6.07
CA ALA A 26 -10.82 9.70 -5.64
C ALA A 26 -10.75 8.95 -4.31
N GLN A 27 -9.76 8.07 -4.13
CA GLN A 27 -9.54 7.34 -2.88
C GLN A 27 -9.13 8.29 -1.74
N ILE A 28 -8.23 9.25 -2.00
CA ILE A 28 -7.86 10.29 -1.02
C ILE A 28 -9.08 11.10 -0.57
N ALA A 29 -9.94 11.50 -1.51
CA ALA A 29 -11.15 12.26 -1.19
C ALA A 29 -12.13 11.44 -0.33
N ALA A 30 -12.29 10.14 -0.62
CA ALA A 30 -13.12 9.25 0.17
C ALA A 30 -12.59 9.09 1.61
N ILE A 31 -11.28 8.89 1.76
CA ILE A 31 -10.62 8.82 3.08
C ILE A 31 -10.79 10.15 3.84
N ALA A 32 -10.58 11.28 3.16
CA ALA A 32 -10.75 12.60 3.75
C ALA A 32 -12.19 12.82 4.24
N ALA A 33 -13.19 12.40 3.47
CA ALA A 33 -14.59 12.45 3.91
C ALA A 33 -14.82 11.59 5.16
N GLY A 34 -14.26 10.37 5.19
CA GLY A 34 -14.30 9.49 6.36
C GLY A 34 -13.65 10.11 7.62
N MET A 35 -12.55 10.84 7.44
CA MET A 35 -11.87 11.62 8.49
C MET A 35 -12.71 12.76 9.08
N HIS A 36 -13.83 13.13 8.43
CA HIS A 36 -14.78 14.14 8.91
C HIS A 36 -16.11 13.53 9.38
N GLY A 37 -16.29 12.21 9.27
CA GLY A 37 -17.51 11.50 9.62
C GLY A 37 -17.47 10.86 11.01
N GLU A 38 -18.48 10.02 11.29
CA GLU A 38 -18.62 9.29 12.56
C GLU A 38 -17.44 8.32 12.82
N GLU A 39 -16.82 7.81 11.75
CA GLU A 39 -15.69 6.89 11.79
C GLU A 39 -14.32 7.59 11.77
N GLN A 40 -14.25 8.90 12.03
CA GLN A 40 -13.02 9.68 11.89
C GLN A 40 -11.79 9.05 12.55
N GLN A 41 -11.93 8.49 13.76
CA GLN A 41 -10.81 7.91 14.50
C GLN A 41 -10.27 6.65 13.84
N HIS A 42 -11.13 5.86 13.19
CA HIS A 42 -10.73 4.70 12.40
C HIS A 42 -9.85 5.14 11.23
N PHE A 43 -10.30 6.13 10.46
CA PHE A 43 -9.52 6.68 9.36
C PHE A 43 -8.21 7.33 9.83
N PHE A 44 -8.20 8.04 10.97
CA PHE A 44 -6.97 8.59 11.54
C PHE A 44 -5.93 7.50 11.83
N ASN A 45 -6.38 6.43 12.49
CA ASN A 45 -5.49 5.32 12.80
C ASN A 45 -5.00 4.65 11.52
N LYS A 46 -5.90 4.43 10.55
CA LYS A 46 -5.61 3.70 9.31
C LYS A 46 -4.62 4.43 8.42
N VAL A 47 -4.76 5.74 8.19
CA VAL A 47 -3.81 6.47 7.32
C VAL A 47 -2.41 6.52 7.91
N VAL A 48 -2.29 6.67 9.24
CA VAL A 48 -0.99 6.67 9.93
C VAL A 48 -0.37 5.26 9.93
N GLU A 49 -1.20 4.21 10.05
CA GLU A 49 -0.75 2.82 9.92
C GLU A 49 -0.16 2.55 8.53
N ILE A 50 -0.87 2.94 7.46
CA ILE A 50 -0.42 2.74 6.08
C ILE A 50 0.82 3.58 5.77
N GLU A 51 0.87 4.84 6.19
CA GLU A 51 2.09 5.65 6.07
C GLU A 51 3.28 4.95 6.72
N ARG A 52 3.10 4.46 7.96
CA ARG A 52 4.17 3.77 8.68
C ARG A 52 4.61 2.51 7.93
N LEU A 53 3.66 1.70 7.47
CA LEU A 53 3.93 0.49 6.69
C LEU A 53 4.81 0.81 5.47
N ILE A 54 4.42 1.80 4.66
CA ILE A 54 5.18 2.23 3.48
C ILE A 54 6.56 2.75 3.88
N ARG A 55 6.70 3.49 4.98
CA ARG A 55 8.02 4.00 5.42
C ARG A 55 8.96 2.89 5.87
N THR A 56 8.42 1.81 6.46
CA THR A 56 9.20 0.73 7.07
C THR A 56 9.30 -0.53 6.24
N MET A 57 8.53 -0.66 5.15
CA MET A 57 8.67 -1.80 4.27
C MET A 57 10.05 -1.82 3.60
N PRO A 58 10.54 -3.01 3.20
CA PRO A 58 11.83 -3.17 2.57
C PRO A 58 11.99 -2.27 1.35
N LYS A 59 13.20 -1.79 1.12
CA LYS A 59 13.60 -1.10 -0.10
C LYS A 59 14.04 -2.11 -1.15
N THR A 60 14.06 -1.72 -2.42
CA THR A 60 14.57 -2.56 -3.51
C THR A 60 15.94 -3.15 -3.15
N TYR A 61 16.10 -4.45 -3.43
CA TYR A 61 17.24 -5.31 -3.12
C TYR A 61 17.33 -5.81 -1.66
N GLU A 62 16.45 -5.38 -0.76
CA GLU A 62 16.45 -5.87 0.63
C GLU A 62 15.76 -7.24 0.78
N GLN A 63 14.98 -7.68 -0.23
CA GLN A 63 14.38 -9.02 -0.28
C GLN A 63 14.98 -9.92 -1.37
N ASP A 64 16.12 -9.53 -1.96
CA ASP A 64 16.80 -10.31 -3.00
C ASP A 64 17.10 -11.75 -2.54
N GLY A 65 16.79 -12.71 -3.40
CA GLY A 65 16.99 -14.14 -3.13
C GLY A 65 15.93 -14.79 -2.25
N ALA A 66 14.93 -14.06 -1.75
CA ALA A 66 13.82 -14.64 -0.98
C ALA A 66 12.82 -15.43 -1.86
N GLY A 67 12.77 -15.15 -3.17
CA GLY A 67 11.85 -15.81 -4.09
C GLY A 67 10.39 -15.67 -3.64
N GLU A 68 9.65 -16.76 -3.58
CA GLU A 68 8.25 -16.77 -3.09
C GLU A 68 8.11 -16.46 -1.60
N GLU A 69 9.21 -16.47 -0.83
CA GLU A 69 9.20 -16.08 0.59
C GLU A 69 9.27 -14.57 0.78
N ALA A 70 9.50 -13.80 -0.29
CA ALA A 70 9.41 -12.35 -0.23
C ALA A 70 8.02 -11.94 0.28
N ILE A 71 8.00 -10.97 1.19
CA ILE A 71 6.77 -10.45 1.80
C ILE A 71 6.25 -9.32 0.93
N ALA A 72 5.04 -9.47 0.41
CA ALA A 72 4.25 -8.36 -0.11
C ALA A 72 3.72 -7.55 1.07
N HIS A 73 3.94 -6.24 1.03
CA HIS A 73 3.49 -5.28 2.05
C HIS A 73 2.32 -4.44 1.59
N LEU A 74 2.20 -4.15 0.30
CA LEU A 74 1.10 -3.37 -0.26
C LEU A 74 0.39 -4.17 -1.34
N HIS A 75 -0.87 -3.84 -1.55
CA HIS A 75 -1.70 -4.40 -2.60
C HIS A 75 -2.46 -3.28 -3.30
N TYR A 76 -2.29 -3.16 -4.61
CA TYR A 76 -3.11 -2.32 -5.47
C TYR A 76 -4.03 -3.19 -6.30
N PHE A 77 -5.24 -2.71 -6.58
CA PHE A 77 -6.19 -3.42 -7.43
C PHE A 77 -6.95 -2.48 -8.37
N LEU A 78 -7.28 -2.98 -9.56
CA LEU A 78 -8.11 -2.29 -10.55
C LEU A 78 -8.70 -3.28 -11.55
N ASN A 79 -10.04 -3.33 -11.68
CA ASN A 79 -10.73 -4.11 -12.73
C ASN A 79 -10.30 -5.59 -12.84
N GLY A 80 -10.00 -6.25 -11.72
CA GLY A 80 -9.54 -7.64 -11.69
C GLY A 80 -8.05 -7.84 -11.92
N PHE A 81 -7.29 -6.75 -12.03
CA PHE A 81 -5.84 -6.75 -11.99
C PHE A 81 -5.35 -6.40 -10.59
N ASP A 82 -4.28 -7.06 -10.17
CA ASP A 82 -3.69 -6.88 -8.85
C ASP A 82 -2.19 -6.64 -8.96
N TRP A 83 -1.66 -5.83 -8.05
CA TRP A 83 -0.22 -5.59 -7.90
C TRP A 83 0.15 -5.73 -6.42
N PHE A 84 1.04 -6.66 -6.11
CA PHE A 84 1.53 -6.92 -4.77
C PHE A 84 2.95 -6.37 -4.64
N ILE A 85 3.14 -5.33 -3.83
CA ILE A 85 4.44 -4.67 -3.69
C ILE A 85 5.24 -5.32 -2.56
N THR A 86 6.40 -5.86 -2.88
CA THR A 86 7.34 -6.41 -1.90
C THR A 86 8.28 -5.34 -1.36
N GLU A 87 8.73 -4.44 -2.23
CA GLU A 87 9.75 -3.45 -1.89
C GLU A 87 9.41 -2.08 -2.45
N ARG A 88 9.60 -1.05 -1.63
CA ARG A 88 9.49 0.34 -2.05
C ARG A 88 10.79 0.77 -2.74
N ASP A 89 10.76 1.85 -3.52
CA ASP A 89 12.00 2.33 -4.15
C ASP A 89 13.06 2.67 -3.09
N ILE A 90 14.32 2.34 -3.38
CA ILE A 90 15.46 2.81 -2.58
C ILE A 90 15.62 4.33 -2.67
N GLU A 91 15.19 4.91 -3.79
CA GLU A 91 15.23 6.34 -4.04
C GLU A 91 14.26 7.12 -3.15
N ARG A 92 14.57 8.41 -2.95
CA ARG A 92 13.71 9.28 -2.14
C ARG A 92 12.35 9.50 -2.80
N GLU A 93 12.33 9.68 -4.10
CA GLU A 93 11.09 9.82 -4.87
C GLU A 93 10.50 8.44 -5.12
N GLN A 94 9.26 8.23 -4.68
CA GLN A 94 8.59 6.94 -4.76
C GLN A 94 7.75 6.87 -6.03
N LEU A 95 8.45 6.87 -7.18
CA LEU A 95 7.82 6.82 -8.51
C LEU A 95 7.47 5.40 -8.94
N GLN A 96 8.22 4.43 -8.43
CA GLN A 96 8.09 3.01 -8.72
C GLN A 96 8.27 2.20 -7.44
N ALA A 97 8.06 0.90 -7.55
CA ALA A 97 8.30 -0.09 -6.52
C ALA A 97 8.65 -1.43 -7.18
N PHE A 98 9.07 -2.43 -6.41
CA PHE A 98 9.28 -3.78 -6.93
C PHE A 98 8.25 -4.74 -6.34
N GLY A 99 7.75 -5.66 -7.16
CA GLY A 99 6.73 -6.60 -6.73
C GLY A 99 6.18 -7.45 -7.85
N LEU A 100 5.02 -8.05 -7.58
CA LEU A 100 4.29 -8.94 -8.48
C LEU A 100 3.13 -8.20 -9.14
N ALA A 101 3.07 -8.20 -10.46
CA ALA A 101 1.91 -7.78 -11.24
C ALA A 101 1.12 -9.02 -11.69
N CYS A 102 -0.20 -8.98 -11.55
CA CYS A 102 -1.11 -10.05 -11.96
C CYS A 102 -2.08 -9.52 -13.02
N LEU A 103 -1.65 -9.52 -14.29
CA LEU A 103 -2.37 -8.87 -15.41
C LEU A 103 -3.00 -9.87 -16.41
N GLY A 104 -3.25 -11.09 -15.96
CA GLY A 104 -3.55 -12.26 -16.79
C GLY A 104 -2.41 -13.29 -16.79
N GLU A 105 -1.21 -12.83 -16.42
CA GLU A 105 -0.06 -13.64 -16.02
C GLU A 105 0.62 -12.99 -14.82
N GLU A 106 1.34 -13.79 -14.04
CA GLU A 106 2.13 -13.36 -12.88
C GLU A 106 3.55 -12.94 -13.29
N GLU A 107 3.86 -11.66 -13.18
CA GLU A 107 5.18 -11.10 -13.53
C GLU A 107 5.80 -10.34 -12.36
N MET A 108 7.02 -10.73 -11.98
CA MET A 108 7.83 -9.98 -11.02
C MET A 108 8.60 -8.87 -11.73
N GLY A 109 8.55 -7.64 -11.20
CA GLY A 109 9.28 -6.54 -11.80
C GLY A 109 9.08 -5.20 -11.12
N TYR A 110 9.61 -4.16 -11.76
CA TYR A 110 9.36 -2.79 -11.37
C TYR A 110 7.96 -2.36 -11.78
N ILE A 111 7.22 -1.79 -10.83
CA ILE A 111 5.85 -1.34 -10.96
C ILE A 111 5.83 0.18 -10.84
N ASN A 112 5.31 0.86 -11.85
CA ASN A 112 5.20 2.31 -11.88
C ASN A 112 4.01 2.79 -11.05
N ILE A 113 4.27 3.24 -9.81
CA ILE A 113 3.25 3.72 -8.87
C ILE A 113 2.51 4.93 -9.43
N VAL A 114 3.20 5.81 -10.15
CA VAL A 114 2.58 6.98 -10.78
C VAL A 114 1.55 6.57 -11.83
N GLU A 115 1.82 5.51 -12.61
CA GLU A 115 0.85 5.00 -13.59
C GLU A 115 -0.32 4.29 -12.92
N LEU A 116 -0.11 3.51 -11.86
CA LEU A 116 -1.20 2.92 -11.08
C LEU A 116 -2.19 3.99 -10.58
N ILE A 117 -1.66 5.04 -9.95
CA ILE A 117 -2.45 6.16 -9.43
C ILE A 117 -3.19 6.89 -10.55
N ARG A 118 -2.51 7.18 -11.67
CA ARG A 118 -3.11 7.88 -12.82
C ARG A 118 -4.26 7.10 -13.44
N ASN A 119 -4.19 5.76 -13.43
CA ASN A 119 -5.24 4.90 -13.97
C ASN A 119 -6.32 4.53 -12.94
N GLY A 120 -6.19 4.99 -11.69
CA GLY A 120 -7.21 4.80 -10.67
C GLY A 120 -7.11 3.47 -9.91
N ALA A 121 -5.96 2.78 -9.95
CA ALA A 121 -5.75 1.62 -9.10
C ALA A 121 -5.72 2.05 -7.62
N GLU A 122 -6.55 1.41 -6.81
CA GLU A 122 -6.71 1.74 -5.40
C GLU A 122 -5.72 0.96 -4.54
N LEU A 123 -5.19 1.59 -3.48
CA LEU A 123 -4.39 0.89 -2.47
C LEU A 123 -5.32 0.21 -1.46
N ASP A 124 -5.19 -1.09 -1.25
CA ASP A 124 -5.98 -1.83 -0.27
C ASP A 124 -5.57 -1.47 1.17
N LEU A 125 -6.47 -0.79 1.89
CA LEU A 125 -6.24 -0.33 3.27
C LEU A 125 -6.22 -1.48 4.31
N TYR A 126 -6.67 -2.67 3.93
CA TYR A 126 -6.80 -3.82 4.82
C TYR A 126 -5.96 -5.01 4.38
N PHE A 127 -5.09 -4.83 3.39
CA PHE A 127 -4.13 -5.83 3.01
C PHE A 127 -3.13 -6.09 4.14
N GLU A 128 -3.15 -7.32 4.65
CA GLU A 128 -2.17 -7.79 5.63
C GLU A 128 -0.91 -8.33 4.92
N PRO A 129 0.29 -7.84 5.29
CA PRO A 129 1.54 -8.30 4.72
C PRO A 129 1.71 -9.82 4.83
N ARG A 130 2.05 -10.46 3.71
CA ARG A 130 2.17 -11.91 3.60
C ARG A 130 3.13 -12.31 2.47
N SER A 131 3.62 -13.55 2.51
CA SER A 131 4.53 -14.04 1.47
C SER A 131 3.85 -14.18 0.11
N LEU A 132 4.63 -14.02 -0.95
CA LEU A 132 4.17 -14.30 -2.31
C LEU A 132 3.67 -15.74 -2.46
N ARG A 133 4.29 -16.71 -1.78
CA ARG A 133 3.80 -18.10 -1.71
C ARG A 133 2.34 -18.18 -1.26
N LYS A 134 1.97 -17.43 -0.23
CA LYS A 134 0.58 -17.41 0.27
C LYS A 134 -0.36 -16.76 -0.75
N ILE A 135 0.09 -15.70 -1.42
CA ILE A 135 -0.68 -15.04 -2.48
C ILE A 135 -0.94 -16.02 -3.64
N PHE A 136 0.08 -16.74 -4.12
CA PHE A 136 -0.09 -17.73 -5.18
C PHE A 136 -1.05 -18.85 -4.79
N ALA A 137 -0.97 -19.34 -3.55
CA ALA A 137 -1.86 -20.39 -3.06
C ALA A 137 -3.34 -19.96 -2.95
N GLU A 138 -3.62 -18.67 -2.79
CA GLU A 138 -4.98 -18.12 -2.71
C GLU A 138 -5.58 -17.78 -4.09
N ARG A 139 -4.73 -17.67 -5.13
CA ARG A 139 -5.14 -17.31 -6.50
C ARG A 139 -5.33 -18.52 -7.42
N GLY A 140 -4.79 -19.69 -7.06
CA GLY A 140 -4.97 -20.96 -7.78
C GLY A 140 -6.21 -21.73 -7.37
#